data_AF-A0AAU8JFU9-F1
#
_entry.id   AF-A0AAU8JFU9-F1
#
_cell.length_a   1.000
_cell.length_b   1.000
_cell.length_c   1.000
_cell.angle_alpha   90.00
_cell.angle_beta   90.00
_cell.angle_gamma   90.00
#
_symmetry.space_group_name_H-M   'P 1'
#
loop_
_entity.id
_entity.type
_entity.pdbx_description
1 polymer ?
#
loop_
_entity_poly.entity_id
_entity_poly.type
_entity_poly.pdbx_seq_one_letter_code
_entity_poly.pdbx_strand_id
1 'polypeptide(L)'
;MMQLNQNQTESIELIPGIGFGFSAVDGWLPLVEQPLLILVGLTGVGKSTLVKALSDTQLNFTLLPNRRTLTDRFIIPTVRQIDGVVTDDDLTCRVTRFSYTRRYKQLFPEGMVYVLSQLQINPERLCFPLLFDGLRGKLEVKYASELLPNSQFIVLEAPNSVRLERLLTRQDSFDRIGQSSPIACNNDTQKISSLAELGLPEAVNFFSPEETTRILTQINQGDYSIAEVRDRLKIIVEEQKNYDPLAARSVLELLPTHRTLFIDTTLNSPESIAQKIKSSFLAN
;
A
#
# COMPACT_ATOMS: atom_id res chain seq x y z
N MET A 1 19.21 19.91 -0.06
CA MET A 1 17.86 19.50 -0.50
C MET A 1 17.73 19.85 -1.95
N MET A 2 17.67 18.86 -2.86
CA MET A 2 17.31 19.11 -4.25
C MET A 2 15.80 19.40 -4.26
N GLN A 3 15.43 20.67 -4.38
CA GLN A 3 14.08 21.04 -4.76
C GLN A 3 13.84 20.45 -6.15
N LEU A 4 12.76 19.67 -6.30
CA LEU A 4 12.16 19.47 -7.62
C LEU A 4 11.99 20.87 -8.22
N ASN A 5 12.61 21.13 -9.38
CA ASN A 5 12.75 22.46 -9.99
C ASN A 5 11.57 23.40 -9.65
N GLN A 6 11.86 24.47 -8.90
CA GLN A 6 10.93 25.58 -8.65
C GLN A 6 10.64 26.42 -9.90
N ASN A 7 11.15 26.02 -11.07
CA ASN A 7 10.80 26.62 -12.34
C ASN A 7 9.47 26.04 -12.83
N GLN A 8 8.38 26.76 -12.54
CA GLN A 8 7.02 26.54 -13.06
C GLN A 8 6.53 25.10 -12.90
N THR A 9 6.26 24.71 -11.65
CA THR A 9 5.41 23.54 -11.43
C THR A 9 4.00 23.90 -11.91
N GLU A 10 3.60 23.41 -13.10
CA GLU A 10 2.21 23.53 -13.54
C GLU A 10 1.29 23.00 -12.43
N SER A 11 0.28 23.78 -12.06
CA SER A 11 -0.69 23.35 -11.07
C SER A 11 -1.55 22.25 -11.68
N ILE A 12 -1.48 21.05 -11.11
CA ILE A 12 -2.16 19.85 -11.63
C ILE A 12 -3.20 19.39 -10.62
N GLU A 13 -4.47 19.48 -10.99
CA GLU A 13 -5.55 18.89 -10.21
C GLU A 13 -5.59 17.37 -10.46
N LEU A 14 -5.49 16.58 -9.38
CA LEU A 14 -5.45 15.11 -9.44
C LEU A 14 -6.86 14.54 -9.52
N ILE A 15 -7.72 15.06 -8.65
CA ILE A 15 -9.18 14.88 -8.60
C ILE A 15 -9.79 16.20 -8.11
N PRO A 16 -11.10 16.44 -8.31
CA PRO A 16 -11.76 17.65 -7.83
C PRO A 16 -11.41 17.98 -6.38
N GLY A 17 -10.79 19.15 -6.17
CA GLY A 17 -10.40 19.66 -4.85
C GLY A 17 -9.09 19.10 -4.28
N ILE A 18 -8.33 18.27 -5.00
CA ILE A 18 -7.00 17.79 -4.57
C ILE A 18 -5.99 17.96 -5.70
N GLY A 19 -4.88 18.64 -5.43
CA GLY A 19 -3.93 19.04 -6.46
C GLY A 19 -2.50 19.16 -5.95
N PHE A 20 -1.61 19.50 -6.88
CA PHE A 20 -0.19 19.73 -6.67
C PHE A 20 0.19 21.07 -7.31
N GLY A 21 1.01 21.89 -6.64
CA GLY A 21 1.50 23.17 -7.20
C GLY A 21 0.50 24.33 -7.16
N PHE A 22 -0.51 24.29 -6.28
CA PHE A 22 -1.52 25.34 -6.04
C PHE A 22 -1.21 26.26 -4.84
N SER A 23 0.02 26.30 -4.31
CA SER A 23 0.37 27.04 -3.07
C SER A 23 0.15 28.56 -3.10
N ALA A 24 -0.03 29.12 -4.29
CA ALA A 24 -0.30 30.55 -4.48
C ALA A 24 -1.74 30.82 -4.95
N VAL A 25 -2.62 29.81 -4.97
CA VAL A 25 -4.00 29.95 -5.44
C VAL A 25 -4.93 30.08 -4.22
N ASP A 26 -5.70 31.17 -4.20
CA ASP A 26 -6.67 31.43 -3.13
C ASP A 26 -7.64 30.25 -2.93
N GLY A 27 -7.89 29.91 -1.67
CA GLY A 27 -8.76 28.81 -1.27
C GLY A 27 -8.12 27.42 -1.27
N TRP A 28 -6.86 27.28 -1.72
CA TRP A 28 -6.12 26.02 -1.61
C TRP A 28 -5.26 25.98 -0.35
N LEU A 29 -5.35 24.88 0.40
CA LEU A 29 -4.65 24.67 1.67
C LEU A 29 -3.69 23.47 1.58
N PRO A 30 -2.54 23.51 2.27
CA PRO A 30 -1.64 22.35 2.36
C PRO A 30 -2.34 21.15 2.99
N LEU A 31 -2.20 19.96 2.37
CA LEU A 31 -2.76 18.72 2.90
C LEU A 31 -2.20 18.40 4.29
N VAL A 32 -0.94 18.77 4.55
CA VAL A 32 -0.22 18.44 5.79
C VAL A 32 -0.81 19.05 7.05
N GLU A 33 -1.59 20.12 6.90
CA GLU A 33 -2.24 20.81 8.03
C GLU A 33 -3.64 20.24 8.33
N GLN A 34 -4.14 19.34 7.49
CA GLN A 34 -5.52 18.87 7.51
C GLN A 34 -5.68 17.57 8.33
N PRO A 35 -6.86 17.33 8.92
CA PRO A 35 -7.16 16.06 9.56
C PRO A 35 -7.27 14.95 8.50
N LEU A 36 -6.52 13.88 8.70
CA LEU A 36 -6.48 12.73 7.80
C LEU A 36 -6.76 11.44 8.56
N LEU A 37 -7.55 10.56 7.95
CA LEU A 37 -7.58 9.14 8.26
C LEU A 37 -6.62 8.44 7.31
N ILE A 38 -5.59 7.78 7.84
CA ILE A 38 -4.57 7.10 7.03
C ILE A 38 -4.64 5.60 7.26
N LEU A 39 -4.93 4.84 6.22
CA LEU A 39 -4.86 3.38 6.25
C LEU A 39 -3.40 2.93 6.07
N VAL A 40 -2.92 2.18 7.04
CA VAL A 40 -1.56 1.61 7.07
C VAL A 40 -1.67 0.09 6.93
N GLY A 41 -0.88 -0.49 6.03
CA GLY A 41 -0.71 -1.94 5.98
C GLY A 41 -0.33 -2.46 4.58
N LEU A 42 0.10 -3.71 4.53
CA LEU A 42 0.61 -4.34 3.30
C LEU A 42 -0.51 -4.73 2.32
N THR A 43 -0.13 -5.26 1.15
CA THR A 43 -1.10 -5.77 0.18
C THR A 43 -1.80 -7.01 0.75
N GLY A 44 -3.10 -7.16 0.53
CA GLY A 44 -3.88 -8.29 1.05
C GLY A 44 -4.41 -8.14 2.49
N VAL A 45 -4.08 -7.05 3.21
CA VAL A 45 -4.60 -6.83 4.59
C VAL A 45 -6.06 -6.34 4.63
N GLY A 46 -6.73 -6.16 3.48
CA GLY A 46 -8.16 -5.80 3.45
C GLY A 46 -8.51 -4.30 3.34
N LYS A 47 -7.54 -3.41 3.07
CA LYS A 47 -7.79 -1.95 2.94
C LYS A 47 -8.90 -1.60 1.95
N SER A 48 -8.87 -2.13 0.72
CA SER A 48 -9.89 -1.80 -0.29
C SER A 48 -11.28 -2.29 0.10
N THR A 49 -11.37 -3.46 0.75
CA THR A 49 -12.63 -3.99 1.29
C THR A 49 -13.16 -3.09 2.40
N LEU A 50 -12.28 -2.60 3.29
CA LEU A 50 -12.64 -1.65 4.32
C LEU A 50 -13.11 -0.31 3.75
N VAL A 51 -12.42 0.24 2.74
CA VAL A 51 -12.84 1.49 2.08
C VAL A 51 -14.26 1.34 1.52
N LYS A 52 -14.56 0.20 0.88
CA LYS A 52 -15.93 -0.08 0.42
C LYS A 52 -16.93 -0.13 1.58
N ALA A 53 -16.62 -0.87 2.64
CA ALA A 53 -17.48 -0.95 3.82
C ALA A 53 -17.69 0.40 4.50
N LEU A 54 -16.68 1.29 4.50
CA LEU A 54 -16.80 2.67 4.99
C LEU A 54 -17.75 3.49 4.10
N SER A 55 -17.70 3.33 2.79
CA SER A 55 -18.63 4.00 1.85
C SER A 55 -20.08 3.59 2.08
N ASP A 56 -20.32 2.38 2.59
CA ASP A 56 -21.66 1.89 2.93
C ASP A 56 -22.14 2.41 4.30
N THR A 57 -21.31 3.15 5.03
CA THR A 57 -21.70 3.85 6.25
C THR A 57 -22.17 5.28 5.96
N GLN A 58 -22.74 5.95 6.96
CA GLN A 58 -23.10 7.38 6.90
C GLN A 58 -21.89 8.32 7.07
N LEU A 59 -20.66 7.80 7.12
CA LEU A 59 -19.47 8.64 7.17
C LEU A 59 -19.21 9.18 5.76
N ASN A 60 -19.54 10.45 5.51
CA ASN A 60 -19.16 11.11 4.27
C ASN A 60 -17.66 11.44 4.31
N PHE A 61 -16.86 10.86 3.41
CA PHE A 61 -15.42 11.11 3.34
C PHE A 61 -14.98 11.33 1.90
N THR A 62 -13.86 12.04 1.72
CA THR A 62 -13.17 12.10 0.43
C THR A 62 -12.00 11.12 0.45
N LEU A 63 -12.01 10.15 -0.47
CA LEU A 63 -10.86 9.28 -0.72
C LEU A 63 -9.80 10.04 -1.54
N LEU A 64 -8.63 10.25 -0.97
CA LEU A 64 -7.47 10.81 -1.65
C LEU A 64 -6.97 9.84 -2.74
N PRO A 65 -6.28 10.35 -3.79
CA PRO A 65 -5.56 9.49 -4.72
C PRO A 65 -4.67 8.51 -3.95
N ASN A 66 -4.91 7.22 -4.14
CA ASN A 66 -4.24 6.19 -3.35
C ASN A 66 -2.75 6.04 -3.74
N ARG A 67 -2.02 5.17 -3.02
CA ARG A 67 -0.63 4.86 -3.33
C ARG A 67 -0.39 4.51 -4.81
N ARG A 68 -1.29 3.77 -5.47
CA ARG A 68 -1.11 3.34 -6.87
C ARG A 68 -1.08 4.56 -7.78
N THR A 69 -2.10 5.41 -7.66
CA THR A 69 -2.22 6.65 -8.43
C THR A 69 -1.04 7.59 -8.20
N LEU A 70 -0.65 7.81 -6.94
CA LEU A 70 0.48 8.69 -6.62
C LEU A 70 1.83 8.10 -7.06
N THR A 71 1.98 6.77 -7.04
CA THR A 71 3.18 6.11 -7.54
C THR A 71 3.34 6.33 -9.04
N ASP A 72 2.24 6.19 -9.79
CA ASP A 72 2.25 6.34 -11.25
C ASP A 72 2.46 7.78 -11.69
N ARG A 73 1.87 8.74 -10.98
CA ARG A 73 1.97 10.15 -11.35
C ARG A 73 3.26 10.82 -10.92
N PHE A 74 3.85 10.42 -9.80
CA PHE A 74 4.99 11.13 -9.22
C PHE A 74 6.21 10.24 -9.04
N ILE A 75 6.07 9.10 -8.37
CA ILE A 75 7.24 8.30 -7.99
C ILE A 75 7.97 7.71 -9.20
N ILE A 76 7.27 6.98 -10.07
CA ILE A 76 7.89 6.35 -11.24
C ILE A 76 8.49 7.40 -12.19
N PRO A 77 7.76 8.47 -12.58
CA PRO A 77 8.32 9.52 -13.43
C PRO A 77 9.56 10.19 -12.83
N THR A 78 9.54 10.53 -11.53
CA THR A 78 10.70 11.14 -10.85
C THR A 78 11.92 10.22 -10.87
N VAL A 79 11.76 8.93 -10.55
CA VAL A 79 12.89 7.99 -10.60
C VAL A 79 13.41 7.82 -12.02
N ARG A 80 12.53 7.61 -13.01
CA ARG A 80 12.95 7.46 -14.42
C ARG A 80 13.74 8.68 -14.89
N GLN A 81 13.29 9.88 -14.52
CA GLN A 81 13.98 11.12 -14.87
C GLN A 81 15.37 11.21 -14.20
N ILE A 82 15.47 10.92 -12.90
CA ILE A 82 16.74 11.00 -12.15
C ILE A 82 17.73 9.95 -12.64
N ASP A 83 17.26 8.72 -12.87
CA ASP A 83 18.11 7.60 -13.29
C ASP A 83 18.35 7.57 -14.82
N GLY A 84 17.77 8.52 -15.57
CA GLY A 84 17.96 8.63 -17.03
C GLY A 84 17.42 7.42 -17.80
N VAL A 85 16.35 6.79 -17.32
CA VAL A 85 15.80 5.56 -17.91
C VAL A 85 15.14 5.87 -19.25
N VAL A 86 15.74 5.36 -20.33
CA VAL A 86 15.25 5.53 -21.71
C VAL A 86 14.39 4.34 -22.16
N THR A 87 14.56 3.17 -21.55
CA THR A 87 13.80 1.96 -21.90
C THR A 87 12.42 1.93 -21.25
N ASP A 88 11.44 1.36 -21.94
CA ASP A 88 10.11 1.12 -21.41
C ASP A 88 10.07 -0.20 -20.63
N ASP A 89 10.17 -0.08 -19.31
CA ASP A 89 9.89 -1.20 -18.41
C ASP A 89 8.41 -1.57 -18.43
N ASP A 90 8.07 -2.83 -18.14
CA ASP A 90 6.68 -3.25 -17.92
C ASP A 90 6.15 -2.67 -16.61
N LEU A 91 5.55 -1.48 -16.67
CA LEU A 91 4.93 -0.81 -15.51
C LEU A 91 3.59 -1.45 -15.10
N THR A 92 3.06 -2.40 -15.89
CA THR A 92 1.93 -3.24 -15.47
C THR A 92 2.37 -4.35 -14.51
N CYS A 93 3.66 -4.70 -14.52
CA CYS A 93 4.23 -5.66 -13.58
C CYS A 93 4.35 -5.07 -12.17
N ARG A 94 3.80 -5.78 -11.20
CA ARG A 94 3.75 -5.36 -9.80
C ARG A 94 5.13 -5.23 -9.17
N VAL A 95 6.04 -6.14 -9.51
CA VAL A 95 7.41 -6.18 -8.98
C VAL A 95 8.26 -5.04 -9.55
N THR A 96 8.09 -4.71 -10.83
CA THR A 96 8.70 -3.52 -11.44
C THR A 96 8.31 -2.26 -10.68
N ARG A 97 7.03 -2.11 -10.34
CA ARG A 97 6.59 -0.96 -9.54
C ARG A 97 7.22 -0.94 -8.14
N PHE A 98 7.44 -2.12 -7.53
CA PHE A 98 8.15 -2.18 -6.25
C PHE A 98 9.61 -1.70 -6.36
N SER A 99 10.33 -2.07 -7.42
CA SER A 99 11.72 -1.60 -7.60
C SER A 99 11.79 -0.07 -7.71
N TYR A 100 10.87 0.55 -8.46
CA TYR A 100 10.76 2.02 -8.52
C TYR A 100 10.46 2.64 -7.15
N THR A 101 9.50 2.10 -6.39
CA THR A 101 9.22 2.62 -5.05
C THR A 101 10.40 2.45 -4.09
N ARG A 102 11.17 1.35 -4.21
CA ARG A 102 12.38 1.12 -3.43
C ARG A 102 13.45 2.13 -3.78
N ARG A 103 13.69 2.35 -5.07
CA ARG A 103 14.67 3.32 -5.57
C ARG A 103 14.31 4.73 -5.14
N TYR A 104 13.03 5.10 -5.23
CA TYR A 104 12.55 6.39 -4.74
C TYR A 104 12.81 6.58 -3.25
N LYS A 105 12.57 5.57 -2.41
CA LYS A 105 12.88 5.63 -0.97
C LYS A 105 14.37 5.80 -0.65
N GLN A 106 15.27 5.39 -1.55
CA GLN A 106 16.71 5.63 -1.41
C GLN A 106 17.07 7.09 -1.71
N LEU A 107 16.31 7.75 -2.57
CA LEU A 107 16.48 9.16 -2.94
C LEU A 107 15.76 10.09 -1.95
N PHE A 108 14.57 9.69 -1.49
CA PHE A 108 13.67 10.43 -0.61
C PHE A 108 13.24 9.49 0.54
N PRO A 109 13.91 9.51 1.71
CA PRO A 109 13.65 8.59 2.83
C PRO A 109 12.20 8.58 3.33
N GLU A 110 11.48 9.70 3.19
CA GLU A 110 10.07 9.88 3.53
C GLU A 110 9.14 9.09 2.59
N GLY A 111 9.61 8.73 1.39
CA GLY A 111 8.89 7.93 0.41
C GLY A 111 7.55 8.55 0.03
N MET A 112 6.46 7.80 0.19
CA MET A 112 5.11 8.28 -0.12
C MET A 112 4.73 9.55 0.64
N VAL A 113 5.27 9.75 1.85
CA VAL A 113 4.94 10.94 2.66
C VAL A 113 5.49 12.21 2.04
N TYR A 114 6.63 12.14 1.36
CA TYR A 114 7.14 13.29 0.61
C TYR A 114 6.16 13.72 -0.47
N VAL A 115 5.52 12.77 -1.17
CA VAL A 115 4.49 13.10 -2.16
C VAL A 115 3.28 13.75 -1.49
N LEU A 116 2.80 13.18 -0.38
CA LEU A 116 1.70 13.76 0.40
C LEU A 116 1.99 15.18 0.88
N SER A 117 3.24 15.47 1.25
CA SER A 117 3.63 16.79 1.78
C SER A 117 3.56 17.91 0.74
N GLN A 118 3.47 17.55 -0.54
CA GLN A 118 3.33 18.50 -1.64
C GLN A 118 1.89 18.64 -2.13
N LEU A 119 0.96 17.82 -1.61
CA LEU A 119 -0.44 17.88 -2.00
C LEU A 119 -1.16 19.01 -1.31
N GLN A 120 -2.18 19.52 -1.98
CA GLN A 120 -3.03 20.61 -1.53
C GLN A 120 -4.48 20.28 -1.78
N ILE A 121 -5.34 20.91 -1.00
CA ILE A 121 -6.78 20.69 -1.03
C ILE A 121 -7.53 22.00 -1.24
N ASN A 122 -8.70 21.94 -1.86
CA ASN A 122 -9.71 22.99 -1.80
C ASN A 122 -10.86 22.48 -0.93
N PRO A 123 -10.99 22.94 0.33
CA PRO A 123 -11.93 22.38 1.29
C PRO A 123 -13.40 22.58 0.90
N GLU A 124 -13.73 23.61 0.10
CA GLU A 124 -15.11 23.85 -0.36
C GLU A 124 -15.62 22.76 -1.31
N ARG A 125 -14.70 21.97 -1.89
CA ARG A 125 -15.00 20.92 -2.87
C ARG A 125 -14.90 19.51 -2.28
N LEU A 126 -14.58 19.37 -0.99
CA LEU A 126 -14.30 18.10 -0.34
C LEU A 126 -15.26 17.79 0.81
N CYS A 127 -15.36 16.50 1.14
CA CYS A 127 -16.03 16.01 2.33
C CYS A 127 -14.98 15.56 3.36
N PHE A 128 -15.19 15.93 4.63
CA PHE A 128 -14.32 15.49 5.72
C PHE A 128 -14.96 14.34 6.51
N PRO A 129 -14.18 13.32 6.92
CA PRO A 129 -12.71 13.27 6.88
C PRO A 129 -12.10 13.00 5.50
N LEU A 130 -10.82 13.36 5.36
CA LEU A 130 -10.00 12.94 4.22
C LEU A 130 -9.38 11.58 4.51
N LEU A 131 -9.54 10.61 3.60
CA LEU A 131 -9.05 9.24 3.75
C LEU A 131 -7.91 8.96 2.77
N PHE A 132 -6.76 8.51 3.27
CA PHE A 132 -5.63 8.07 2.44
C PHE A 132 -5.34 6.58 2.62
N ASP A 133 -5.42 5.81 1.53
CA ASP A 133 -4.96 4.42 1.46
C ASP A 133 -3.57 4.36 0.81
N GLY A 134 -2.50 4.26 1.61
CA GLY A 134 -1.18 4.17 0.99
C GLY A 134 0.08 4.00 1.83
N LEU A 135 0.05 4.03 3.16
CA LEU A 135 1.26 3.87 3.96
C LEU A 135 1.53 2.40 4.32
N ARG A 136 2.81 2.01 4.38
CA ARG A 136 3.22 0.61 4.60
C ARG A 136 4.39 0.40 5.54
N GLY A 137 5.38 1.29 5.51
CA GLY A 137 6.69 1.04 6.14
C GLY A 137 7.01 1.90 7.35
N LYS A 138 7.94 1.43 8.18
CA LYS A 138 8.50 2.15 9.34
C LYS A 138 8.82 3.62 9.06
N LEU A 139 9.62 3.89 8.03
CA LEU A 139 10.02 5.27 7.72
C LEU A 139 8.83 6.10 7.27
N GLU A 140 7.98 5.56 6.38
CA GLU A 140 6.77 6.26 5.93
C GLU A 140 5.89 6.64 7.13
N VAL A 141 5.60 5.71 8.05
CA VAL A 141 4.75 6.05 9.21
C VAL A 141 5.43 6.98 10.20
N LYS A 142 6.77 6.88 10.38
CA LYS A 142 7.54 7.81 11.19
C LYS A 142 7.40 9.24 10.66
N TYR A 143 7.75 9.46 9.40
CA TYR A 143 7.67 10.78 8.80
C TYR A 143 6.23 11.29 8.71
N ALA A 144 5.25 10.42 8.43
CA ALA A 144 3.85 10.81 8.47
C ALA A 144 3.42 11.29 9.87
N SER A 145 3.87 10.63 10.94
CA SER A 145 3.50 11.01 12.30
C SER A 145 4.04 12.39 12.71
N GLU A 146 5.17 12.79 12.13
CA GLU A 146 5.85 14.07 12.34
C GLU A 146 5.28 15.18 11.45
N LEU A 147 5.08 14.91 10.15
CA LEU A 147 4.65 15.90 9.15
C LEU A 147 3.13 16.08 9.09
N LEU A 148 2.34 15.13 9.59
CA LEU A 148 0.89 15.13 9.53
C LEU A 148 0.32 15.04 10.97
N PRO A 149 0.52 16.07 11.81
CA PRO A 149 0.22 16.00 13.24
C PRO A 149 -1.25 15.73 13.55
N ASN A 150 -2.15 16.16 12.65
CA ASN A 150 -3.60 16.00 12.79
C ASN A 150 -4.13 14.67 12.23
N SER A 151 -3.24 13.75 11.82
CA SER A 151 -3.64 12.45 11.28
C SER A 151 -3.90 11.39 12.34
N GLN A 152 -4.92 10.57 12.08
CA GLN A 152 -5.14 9.28 12.74
C GLN A 152 -4.73 8.13 11.80
N PHE A 153 -4.04 7.13 12.34
CA PHE A 153 -3.52 5.98 11.62
C PHE A 153 -4.34 4.73 11.96
N ILE A 154 -4.98 4.15 10.94
CA ILE A 154 -5.69 2.88 11.05
C ILE A 154 -4.77 1.78 10.52
N VAL A 155 -4.21 0.99 11.42
CA VAL A 155 -3.26 -0.08 11.10
C VAL A 155 -4.04 -1.37 10.90
N LEU A 156 -4.03 -1.86 9.66
CA LEU A 156 -4.68 -3.11 9.29
C LEU A 156 -3.66 -4.23 9.16
N GLU A 157 -3.90 -5.31 9.90
CA GLU A 157 -3.00 -6.45 9.98
C GLU A 157 -3.70 -7.73 9.51
N ALA A 158 -2.91 -8.60 8.92
CA ALA A 158 -3.28 -9.96 8.56
C ALA A 158 -2.00 -10.81 8.43
N PRO A 159 -2.01 -12.08 8.87
CA PRO A 159 -0.93 -13.02 8.61
C PRO A 159 -0.65 -13.20 7.10
N ASN A 160 0.56 -13.61 6.76
CA ASN A 160 0.96 -13.81 5.37
C ASN A 160 0.14 -14.90 4.66
N SER A 161 -0.25 -15.97 5.37
CA SER A 161 -1.14 -17.01 4.86
C SER A 161 -2.49 -16.43 4.40
N VAL A 162 -3.12 -15.59 5.22
CA VAL A 162 -4.37 -14.91 4.88
C VAL A 162 -4.18 -13.92 3.73
N ARG A 163 -3.06 -13.18 3.72
CA ARG A 163 -2.74 -12.25 2.61
C ARG A 163 -2.58 -13.01 1.30
N LEU A 164 -1.92 -14.17 1.31
CA LEU A 164 -1.75 -15.03 0.14
C LEU A 164 -3.09 -15.55 -0.37
N GLU A 165 -3.93 -16.09 0.50
CA GLU A 165 -5.28 -16.57 0.15
C GLU A 165 -6.13 -15.45 -0.49
N ARG A 166 -6.09 -14.24 0.07
CA ARG A 166 -6.77 -13.07 -0.49
C ARG A 166 -6.20 -12.65 -1.85
N LEU A 167 -4.89 -12.78 -2.06
CA LEU A 167 -4.23 -12.50 -3.34
C LEU A 167 -4.56 -13.55 -4.42
N LEU A 168 -4.76 -14.81 -4.02
CA LEU A 168 -5.13 -15.91 -4.91
C LEU A 168 -6.59 -15.80 -5.37
N THR A 169 -7.49 -15.39 -4.48
CA THR A 169 -8.93 -15.33 -4.76
C THR A 169 -9.38 -14.01 -5.40
N ARG A 170 -8.63 -12.91 -5.22
CA ARG A 170 -8.98 -11.62 -5.83
C ARG A 170 -8.43 -11.51 -7.25
N GLN A 171 -9.27 -11.04 -8.17
CA GLN A 171 -8.91 -10.78 -9.56
C GLN A 171 -8.56 -9.30 -9.75
N ASP A 172 -7.43 -8.85 -9.18
CA ASP A 172 -6.95 -7.47 -9.31
C ASP A 172 -5.89 -7.37 -10.42
N SER A 173 -6.10 -6.50 -11.42
CA SER A 173 -5.16 -6.29 -12.53
C SER A 173 -3.80 -5.76 -12.07
N PHE A 174 -3.73 -5.11 -10.90
CA PHE A 174 -2.47 -4.67 -10.31
C PHE A 174 -1.60 -5.80 -9.77
N ASP A 175 -2.13 -7.01 -9.60
CA ASP A 175 -1.34 -8.15 -9.11
C ASP A 175 -0.63 -8.91 -10.25
N ARG A 176 -0.60 -8.35 -11.47
CA ARG A 176 0.13 -8.92 -12.60
C ARG A 176 1.62 -9.00 -12.32
N ILE A 177 2.23 -10.14 -12.63
CA ILE A 177 3.67 -10.32 -12.68
C ILE A 177 4.05 -10.42 -14.16
N GLY A 178 4.99 -9.57 -14.61
CA GLY A 178 5.57 -9.65 -15.95
C GLY A 178 6.26 -10.99 -16.16
N GLN A 179 6.58 -11.36 -17.41
CA GLN A 179 7.07 -12.70 -17.77
C GLN A 179 8.05 -13.27 -16.73
N SER A 180 7.54 -14.18 -15.91
CA SER A 180 8.34 -14.87 -14.92
C SER A 180 9.26 -15.84 -15.65
N SER A 181 10.52 -15.98 -15.18
CA SER A 181 11.43 -17.00 -15.67
C SER A 181 10.74 -18.38 -15.70
N PRO A 182 11.04 -19.25 -16.69
CA PRO A 182 10.49 -20.59 -16.75
C PRO A 182 10.75 -21.33 -15.44
N ILE A 183 9.72 -21.97 -14.87
CA ILE A 183 9.90 -22.81 -13.70
C ILE A 183 10.57 -24.10 -14.17
N ALA A 184 11.47 -24.68 -13.38
CA ALA A 184 11.95 -26.05 -13.63
C ALA A 184 10.79 -27.07 -13.61
N CYS A 185 9.70 -26.73 -12.91
CA CYS A 185 8.47 -27.49 -12.73
C CYS A 185 7.35 -26.89 -13.59
N ASN A 186 7.42 -27.05 -14.92
CA ASN A 186 6.43 -26.49 -15.85
C ASN A 186 5.16 -27.36 -16.02
N ASN A 187 5.01 -28.43 -15.23
CA ASN A 187 3.83 -29.29 -15.29
C ASN A 187 2.97 -29.11 -14.04
N ASP A 188 1.73 -28.63 -14.21
CA ASP A 188 0.73 -28.49 -13.13
C ASP A 188 0.37 -29.82 -12.43
N THR A 189 0.86 -30.96 -12.94
CA THR A 189 0.69 -32.29 -12.37
C THR A 189 1.83 -32.73 -11.45
N GLN A 190 2.90 -31.94 -11.34
CA GLN A 190 4.04 -32.28 -10.50
C GLN A 190 3.76 -31.92 -9.04
N LYS A 191 3.77 -32.93 -8.16
CA LYS A 191 3.71 -32.68 -6.72
C LYS A 191 4.98 -31.96 -6.28
N ILE A 192 4.81 -30.85 -5.56
CA ILE A 192 5.92 -30.10 -4.97
C ILE A 192 6.05 -30.41 -3.48
N SER A 193 7.29 -30.44 -2.98
CA SER A 193 7.59 -30.76 -1.58
C SER A 193 8.02 -29.56 -0.74
N SER A 194 8.34 -28.44 -1.40
CA SER A 194 8.81 -27.22 -0.74
C SER A 194 8.45 -25.95 -1.54
N LEU A 195 8.32 -24.81 -0.86
CA LEU A 195 8.11 -23.52 -1.54
C LEU A 195 9.36 -23.06 -2.32
N ALA A 196 10.54 -23.59 -1.98
CA ALA A 196 11.78 -23.30 -2.71
C ALA A 196 11.72 -23.81 -4.17
N GLU A 197 10.99 -24.90 -4.42
CA GLU A 197 10.75 -25.42 -5.78
C GLU A 197 9.98 -24.45 -6.68
N LEU A 198 9.31 -23.44 -6.09
CA LEU A 198 8.67 -22.35 -6.83
C LEU A 198 9.67 -21.30 -7.36
N GLY A 199 10.97 -21.47 -7.08
CA GLY A 199 12.01 -20.50 -7.43
C GLY A 199 12.06 -19.28 -6.51
N LEU A 200 11.48 -19.40 -5.30
CA LEU A 200 11.44 -18.36 -4.27
C LEU A 200 11.92 -18.94 -2.92
N PRO A 201 13.21 -19.28 -2.77
CA PRO A 201 13.72 -19.92 -1.55
C PRO A 201 13.47 -19.08 -0.29
N GLU A 202 13.46 -17.75 -0.40
CA GLU A 202 13.18 -16.86 0.71
C GLU A 202 11.72 -16.88 1.18
N ALA A 203 10.79 -17.42 0.38
CA ALA A 203 9.37 -17.51 0.74
C ALA A 203 9.18 -18.28 2.05
N VAL A 204 10.00 -19.30 2.31
CA VAL A 204 9.92 -20.15 3.51
C VAL A 204 10.08 -19.34 4.80
N ASN A 205 10.80 -18.22 4.77
CA ASN A 205 11.02 -17.39 5.96
C ASN A 205 9.80 -16.54 6.35
N PHE A 206 8.76 -16.52 5.52
CA PHE A 206 7.58 -15.67 5.69
C PHE A 206 6.34 -16.42 6.16
N PHE A 207 6.43 -17.73 6.35
CA PHE A 207 5.34 -18.61 6.77
C PHE A 207 5.80 -19.56 7.87
N SER A 208 4.89 -19.97 8.74
CA SER A 208 5.15 -21.06 9.69
C SER A 208 5.26 -22.42 8.96
N PRO A 209 5.81 -23.46 9.61
CA PRO A 209 5.78 -24.81 9.06
C PRO A 209 4.37 -25.29 8.73
N GLU A 210 3.40 -25.02 9.60
CA GLU A 210 1.99 -25.41 9.43
C GLU A 210 1.36 -24.67 8.23
N GLU A 211 1.62 -23.37 8.11
CA GLU A 211 1.18 -22.57 6.96
C GLU A 211 1.78 -23.08 5.65
N THR A 212 3.07 -23.43 5.67
CA THR A 212 3.77 -24.00 4.51
C THR A 212 3.15 -25.32 4.09
N THR A 213 2.89 -26.24 5.03
CA THR A 213 2.24 -27.52 4.74
C THR A 213 0.84 -27.31 4.16
N ARG A 214 0.07 -26.34 4.67
CA ARG A 214 -1.26 -26.02 4.14
C ARG A 214 -1.19 -25.53 2.68
N ILE A 215 -0.29 -24.61 2.38
CA ILE A 215 -0.09 -24.09 1.01
C ILE A 215 0.29 -25.23 0.06
N LEU A 216 1.26 -26.07 0.44
CA LEU A 216 1.70 -27.20 -0.39
C LEU A 216 0.57 -28.22 -0.60
N THR A 217 -0.27 -28.45 0.41
CA THR A 217 -1.42 -29.35 0.31
C THR A 217 -2.43 -28.83 -0.71
N GLN A 218 -2.77 -27.54 -0.67
CA GLN A 218 -3.69 -26.91 -1.61
C GLN A 218 -3.18 -26.97 -3.06
N ILE A 219 -1.88 -26.72 -3.27
CA ILE A 219 -1.25 -26.86 -4.59
C ILE A 219 -1.33 -28.32 -5.07
N ASN A 220 -0.94 -29.28 -4.23
CA ASN A 220 -0.91 -30.70 -4.58
C ASN A 220 -2.30 -31.32 -4.76
N GLN A 221 -3.36 -30.68 -4.24
CA GLN A 221 -4.76 -31.05 -4.45
C GLN A 221 -5.37 -30.40 -5.70
N GLY A 222 -4.67 -29.43 -6.31
CA GLY A 222 -5.14 -28.70 -7.48
C GLY A 222 -6.09 -27.54 -7.18
N ASP A 223 -6.18 -27.10 -5.92
CA ASP A 223 -7.00 -25.93 -5.54
C ASP A 223 -6.45 -24.65 -6.16
N TYR A 224 -5.12 -24.58 -6.30
CA TYR A 224 -4.40 -23.46 -6.91
C TYR A 224 -3.30 -23.98 -7.83
N SER A 225 -3.07 -23.28 -8.96
CA SER A 225 -1.95 -23.62 -9.83
C SER A 225 -0.60 -23.21 -9.21
N ILE A 226 0.46 -23.95 -9.56
CA ILE A 226 1.84 -23.65 -9.14
C ILE A 226 2.24 -22.23 -9.56
N ALA A 227 1.88 -21.85 -10.79
CA ALA A 227 2.21 -20.55 -11.35
C ALA A 227 1.53 -19.40 -10.59
N GLU A 228 0.25 -19.52 -10.26
CA GLU A 228 -0.48 -18.50 -9.50
C GLU A 228 0.09 -18.33 -8.10
N VAL A 229 0.34 -19.43 -7.38
CA VAL A 229 0.91 -19.35 -6.03
C VAL A 229 2.29 -18.72 -6.06
N ARG A 230 3.16 -19.13 -7.00
CA ARG A 230 4.47 -18.50 -7.19
C ARG A 230 4.34 -16.99 -7.41
N ASP A 231 3.47 -16.56 -8.32
CA ASP A 231 3.34 -15.14 -8.67
C ASP A 231 2.82 -14.31 -7.49
N ARG A 232 1.86 -14.84 -6.71
CA ARG A 232 1.37 -14.17 -5.50
C ARG A 232 2.39 -14.15 -4.37
N LEU A 233 3.15 -15.24 -4.19
CA LEU A 233 4.26 -15.28 -3.24
C LEU A 233 5.33 -14.25 -3.59
N LYS A 234 5.66 -14.10 -4.89
CA LYS A 234 6.63 -13.10 -5.35
C LYS A 234 6.21 -11.68 -4.96
N ILE A 235 4.91 -11.35 -5.00
CA ILE A 235 4.39 -10.07 -4.53
C ILE A 235 4.65 -9.89 -3.03
N ILE A 236 4.34 -10.89 -2.20
CA ILE A 236 4.52 -10.82 -0.74
C ILE A 236 6.00 -10.65 -0.40
N VAL A 237 6.86 -11.48 -1.00
CA VAL A 237 8.31 -11.47 -0.80
C VAL A 237 8.90 -10.11 -1.17
N GLU A 238 8.63 -9.62 -2.39
CA GLU A 238 9.17 -8.33 -2.85
C GLU A 238 8.61 -7.15 -2.05
N GLU A 239 7.36 -7.23 -1.58
CA GLU A 239 6.80 -6.23 -0.69
C GLU A 239 7.52 -6.21 0.67
N GLN A 240 7.79 -7.38 1.26
CA GLN A 240 8.43 -7.49 2.58
C GLN A 240 9.94 -7.24 2.55
N LYS A 241 10.60 -7.39 1.40
CA LYS A 241 11.97 -6.85 1.20
C LYS A 241 12.02 -5.32 1.34
N ASN A 242 10.90 -4.64 1.10
CA ASN A 242 10.81 -3.17 1.13
C ASN A 242 10.17 -2.62 2.41
N TYR A 243 9.36 -3.43 3.09
CA TYR A 243 8.51 -2.99 4.19
C TYR A 243 8.45 -4.03 5.31
N ASP A 244 8.81 -3.60 6.50
CA ASP A 244 8.59 -4.34 7.74
C ASP A 244 7.32 -3.80 8.44
N PRO A 245 6.21 -4.56 8.45
CA PRO A 245 4.96 -4.12 9.07
C PRO A 245 5.05 -4.08 10.60
N LEU A 246 5.84 -4.95 11.23
CA LEU A 246 6.02 -4.94 12.69
C LEU A 246 6.81 -3.70 13.11
N ALA A 247 7.86 -3.35 12.37
CA ALA A 247 8.59 -2.12 12.65
C ALA A 247 7.75 -0.86 12.40
N ALA A 248 6.82 -0.88 11.44
CA ALA A 248 5.85 0.21 11.26
C ALA A 248 4.88 0.31 12.43
N ARG A 249 4.35 -0.83 12.88
CA ARG A 249 3.50 -0.93 14.07
C ARG A 249 4.18 -0.34 15.29
N SER A 250 5.41 -0.75 15.61
CA SER A 250 6.14 -0.27 16.80
C SER A 250 6.37 1.24 16.80
N VAL A 251 6.47 1.89 15.64
CA VAL A 251 6.54 3.37 15.57
C VAL A 251 5.20 3.98 15.96
N LEU A 252 4.09 3.44 15.46
CA LEU A 252 2.76 3.96 15.73
C LEU A 252 2.27 3.66 17.16
N GLU A 253 2.76 2.60 17.79
CA GLU A 253 2.45 2.30 19.20
C GLU A 253 2.97 3.37 20.17
N LEU A 254 3.96 4.17 19.76
CA LEU A 254 4.49 5.27 20.56
C LEU A 254 3.62 6.54 20.49
N LEU A 255 2.65 6.59 19.58
CA LEU A 255 1.74 7.72 19.43
C LEU A 255 0.59 7.64 20.45
N PRO A 256 -0.03 8.79 20.79
CA PRO A 256 -1.24 8.80 21.60
C PRO A 256 -2.33 7.89 21.03
N THR A 257 -3.08 7.22 21.91
CA THR A 257 -4.12 6.25 21.52
C THR A 257 -5.24 6.84 20.66
N HIS A 258 -5.51 8.15 20.76
CA HIS A 258 -6.48 8.82 19.88
C HIS A 258 -5.98 8.99 18.44
N ARG A 259 -4.67 8.85 18.19
CA ARG A 259 -4.06 8.94 16.85
C ARG A 259 -3.91 7.58 16.19
N THR A 260 -4.13 6.46 16.89
CA THR A 260 -3.84 5.14 16.33
C THR A 260 -4.92 4.12 16.67
N LEU A 261 -5.28 3.31 15.66
CA LEU A 261 -6.19 2.19 15.83
C LEU A 261 -5.62 0.96 15.14
N PHE A 262 -5.31 -0.07 15.92
CA PHE A 262 -4.80 -1.35 15.43
C PHE A 262 -5.93 -2.35 15.25
N ILE A 263 -5.98 -3.00 14.09
CA ILE A 263 -7.08 -3.87 13.69
C ILE A 263 -6.55 -5.11 13.01
N ASP A 264 -6.76 -6.25 13.65
CA ASP A 264 -6.64 -7.55 13.01
C ASP A 264 -7.86 -7.81 12.13
N THR A 265 -7.62 -7.88 10.82
CA THR A 265 -8.66 -8.09 9.81
C THR A 265 -9.07 -9.55 9.64
N THR A 266 -8.51 -10.46 10.45
CA THR A 266 -8.94 -11.86 10.55
C THR A 266 -10.00 -12.07 11.62
N LEU A 267 -10.03 -11.18 12.63
CA LEU A 267 -10.93 -11.29 13.78
C LEU A 267 -12.23 -10.49 13.61
N ASN A 268 -12.29 -9.59 12.64
CA ASN A 268 -13.40 -8.66 12.47
C ASN A 268 -13.86 -8.61 11.01
N SER A 269 -15.18 -8.62 10.79
CA SER A 269 -15.77 -8.34 9.48
C SER A 269 -15.46 -6.90 9.05
N PRO A 270 -15.32 -6.60 7.74
CA PRO A 270 -15.12 -5.24 7.22
C PRO A 270 -16.13 -4.21 7.74
N GLU A 271 -17.39 -4.60 7.91
CA GLU A 271 -18.50 -3.74 8.37
C GLU A 271 -18.31 -3.35 9.84
N SER A 272 -17.98 -4.32 10.70
CA SER A 272 -17.62 -4.08 12.11
C SER A 272 -16.42 -3.13 12.24
N ILE A 273 -15.39 -3.32 11.40
CA ILE A 273 -14.22 -2.45 11.35
C ILE A 273 -14.62 -1.02 10.95
N ALA A 274 -15.44 -0.87 9.92
CA ALA A 274 -15.93 0.43 9.45
C ALA A 274 -16.72 1.17 10.54
N GLN A 275 -17.60 0.47 11.27
CA GLN A 275 -18.34 1.06 12.40
C GLN A 275 -17.42 1.48 13.54
N LYS A 276 -16.36 0.70 13.83
CA LYS A 276 -15.36 1.06 14.84
C LYS A 276 -14.62 2.34 14.47
N ILE A 277 -14.20 2.48 13.21
CA ILE A 277 -13.53 3.69 12.70
C ILE A 277 -14.47 4.89 12.77
N LYS A 278 -15.72 4.75 12.29
CA LYS A 278 -16.73 5.81 12.38
C LYS A 278 -16.91 6.29 13.82
N SER A 279 -17.06 5.36 14.76
CA SER A 279 -17.26 5.68 16.18
C SER A 279 -16.04 6.36 16.79
N SER A 280 -14.83 5.89 16.46
CA SER A 280 -13.57 6.51 16.90
C SER A 280 -13.37 7.91 16.36
N PHE A 281 -13.85 8.19 15.15
CA PHE A 281 -13.74 9.51 14.54
C PHE A 281 -14.76 10.50 15.10
N LEU A 282 -16.01 10.07 15.32
CA LEU A 282 -17.07 10.93 15.86
C LEU A 282 -16.95 11.21 17.36
N ALA A 283 -16.16 10.42 18.09
CA ALA A 283 -15.95 10.60 19.54
C ALA A 283 -14.84 11.60 19.88
N ASN A 284 -14.04 12.01 18.90
CA ASN A 284 -12.95 12.99 19.01
C ASN A 284 -13.34 14.31 18.33
#